data_AF-A0A4Q1UJ78-F1
#
_entry.id   AF-A0A4Q1UJ78-F1
#
_cell.length_a   1.000
_cell.length_b   1.000
_cell.length_c   1.000
_cell.angle_alpha   90.00
_cell.angle_beta   90.00
_cell.angle_gamma   90.00
#
_symmetry.space_group_name_H-M   'P 1'
#
loop_
_entity.id
_entity.type
_entity.pdbx_description
1 polymer ?
#
loop_
_entity_poly.entity_id
_entity_poly.type
_entity_poly.pdbx_seq_one_letter_code
_entity_poly.pdbx_strand_id
1 'polypeptide(L)'
;MFRSTIRLVQLAATVMAAFLSMASPAYAKDYTLDYGVETSTDGDVGSTSCPYGVCRVGIKKLNITLIIFRYRDDPRHARVEIEGKPGCCFFELGAQSQRIVLDDNPPPSLRFFTGAAARGLLLFQNEPAGILDLRFHLD
;
A
#
# COMPACT_ATOMS: atom_id res chain seq x y z
N MET A 1 -28.93 50.86 -16.13
CA MET A 1 -27.61 50.37 -16.57
C MET A 1 -27.01 49.23 -15.71
N PHE A 2 -27.69 48.73 -14.66
CA PHE A 2 -27.11 47.76 -13.70
C PHE A 2 -27.54 46.28 -13.87
N ARG A 3 -28.45 45.95 -14.80
CA ARG A 3 -28.97 44.58 -14.96
C ARG A 3 -28.08 43.65 -15.83
N SER A 4 -27.17 44.20 -16.62
CA SER A 4 -26.40 43.43 -17.61
C SER A 4 -25.14 42.77 -17.03
N THR A 5 -24.53 43.36 -16.00
CA THR A 5 -23.33 42.85 -15.33
C THR A 5 -23.61 41.67 -14.41
N ILE A 6 -24.81 41.62 -13.81
CA ILE A 6 -25.22 40.55 -12.89
C ILE A 6 -25.34 39.19 -13.61
N ARG A 7 -25.75 39.18 -14.89
CA ARG A 7 -25.91 37.94 -15.68
C ARG A 7 -24.59 37.28 -16.07
N LEU A 8 -23.52 38.07 -16.28
CA LEU A 8 -22.20 37.56 -16.65
C LEU A 8 -21.51 36.80 -15.49
N VAL A 9 -21.69 37.29 -14.25
CA VAL A 9 -21.11 36.65 -13.06
C VAL A 9 -21.79 35.31 -12.74
N GLN A 10 -23.11 35.21 -12.93
CA GLN A 10 -23.84 33.95 -12.72
C GLN A 10 -23.46 32.86 -13.73
N LEU A 11 -23.17 33.22 -14.98
CA LEU A 11 -22.73 32.28 -16.02
C LEU A 11 -21.30 31.77 -15.77
N ALA A 12 -20.40 32.61 -15.26
CA ALA A 12 -19.04 32.19 -14.93
C ALA A 12 -19.01 31.23 -13.72
N ALA A 13 -19.87 31.45 -12.72
CA ALA A 13 -19.96 30.62 -11.53
C ALA A 13 -20.53 29.21 -11.82
N THR A 14 -21.52 29.10 -12.71
CA THR A 14 -22.07 27.79 -13.13
C THR A 14 -21.08 26.98 -13.96
N VAL A 15 -20.28 27.63 -14.80
CA VAL A 15 -19.22 26.96 -15.57
C VAL A 15 -18.12 26.45 -14.63
N MET A 16 -17.66 27.24 -13.67
CA MET A 16 -16.65 26.80 -12.69
C MET A 16 -17.14 25.64 -11.80
N ALA A 17 -18.40 25.70 -11.34
CA ALA A 17 -18.98 24.62 -10.54
C ALA A 17 -19.09 23.30 -11.33
N ALA A 18 -19.43 23.37 -12.63
CA ALA A 18 -19.48 22.20 -13.51
C ALA A 18 -18.09 21.56 -13.71
N PHE A 19 -17.03 22.39 -13.86
CA PHE A 19 -15.65 21.90 -13.95
C PHE A 19 -15.15 21.28 -12.63
N LEU A 20 -15.53 21.83 -11.47
CA LEU A 20 -15.18 21.29 -10.16
C LEU A 20 -15.92 19.96 -9.85
N SER A 21 -17.16 19.78 -10.35
CA SER A 21 -17.88 18.51 -10.20
C SER A 21 -17.38 17.38 -11.12
N MET A 22 -16.66 17.70 -12.20
CA MET A 22 -16.01 16.71 -13.06
C MET A 22 -14.70 16.16 -12.48
N ALA A 23 -14.16 16.78 -11.43
CA ALA A 23 -13.15 16.18 -10.56
C ALA A 23 -13.79 15.17 -9.60
N SER A 24 -14.62 14.27 -10.14
CA SER A 24 -14.99 13.06 -9.42
C SER A 24 -13.71 12.28 -9.17
N PRO A 25 -13.50 11.69 -7.98
CA PRO A 25 -12.42 10.73 -7.82
C PRO A 25 -12.68 9.67 -8.89
N ALA A 26 -11.76 9.55 -9.85
CA ALA A 26 -11.75 8.41 -10.74
C ALA A 26 -11.80 7.21 -9.78
N TYR A 27 -12.92 6.49 -9.73
CA TYR A 27 -13.10 5.33 -8.88
C TYR A 27 -11.97 4.37 -9.26
N ALA A 28 -10.90 4.42 -8.48
CA ALA A 28 -9.82 3.50 -8.62
C ALA A 28 -10.45 2.18 -8.15
N LYS A 29 -10.80 1.30 -9.09
CA LYS A 29 -11.28 -0.05 -8.80
C LYS A 29 -10.49 -0.58 -7.60
N ASP A 30 -11.11 -0.84 -6.47
CA ASP A 30 -10.37 -1.35 -5.32
C ASP A 30 -10.12 -2.85 -5.51
N TYR A 31 -9.16 -3.40 -4.78
CA TYR A 31 -9.00 -4.83 -4.62
C TYR A 31 -9.07 -5.18 -3.14
N THR A 32 -9.46 -6.40 -2.82
CA THR A 32 -9.42 -6.86 -1.43
C THR A 32 -8.09 -7.54 -1.16
N LEU A 33 -7.48 -7.22 -0.04
CA LEU A 33 -6.26 -7.83 0.45
C LEU A 33 -6.55 -8.51 1.77
N ASP A 34 -6.32 -9.82 1.83
CA ASP A 34 -6.17 -10.52 3.09
C ASP A 34 -4.69 -10.58 3.47
N TYR A 35 -4.40 -10.42 4.76
CA TYR A 35 -3.07 -10.51 5.31
C TYR A 35 -3.06 -11.40 6.55
N GLY A 36 -1.95 -12.12 6.73
CA GLY A 36 -1.58 -12.79 7.96
C GLY A 36 -0.15 -12.43 8.32
N VAL A 37 0.09 -12.10 9.58
CA VAL A 37 1.43 -11.87 10.10
C VAL A 37 1.64 -12.71 11.33
N GLU A 38 2.73 -13.46 11.33
CA GLU A 38 3.16 -14.30 12.44
C GLU A 38 4.58 -13.90 12.85
N THR A 39 4.77 -13.66 14.14
CA THR A 39 6.07 -13.45 14.79
C THR A 39 6.32 -14.59 15.78
N SER A 40 7.50 -14.64 16.39
CA SER A 40 7.81 -15.68 17.38
C SER A 40 6.94 -15.63 18.66
N THR A 41 6.34 -14.49 18.95
CA THR A 41 5.58 -14.26 20.20
C THR A 41 4.10 -13.99 19.97
N ASP A 42 3.71 -13.57 18.78
CA ASP A 42 2.36 -13.10 18.49
C ASP A 42 2.03 -13.14 16.99
N GLY A 43 0.75 -13.00 16.65
CA GLY A 43 0.29 -12.90 15.27
C GLY A 43 -1.01 -12.14 15.12
N ASP A 44 -1.28 -11.67 13.90
CA ASP A 44 -2.52 -10.97 13.55
C ASP A 44 -2.95 -11.35 12.12
N VAL A 45 -4.26 -11.34 11.88
CA VAL A 45 -4.84 -11.62 10.55
C VAL A 45 -5.93 -10.59 10.27
N GLY A 46 -6.11 -10.25 9.01
CA GLY A 46 -7.18 -9.33 8.65
C GLY A 46 -7.41 -9.25 7.14
N SER A 47 -8.38 -8.41 6.80
CA SER A 47 -8.75 -8.12 5.43
C SER A 47 -9.04 -6.63 5.30
N THR A 48 -8.63 -6.04 4.17
CA THR A 48 -8.88 -4.63 3.88
C THR A 48 -9.10 -4.41 2.40
N SER A 49 -9.94 -3.43 2.08
CA SER A 49 -10.03 -2.89 0.74
C SER A 49 -8.85 -1.95 0.48
N CYS A 50 -8.20 -2.11 -0.66
CA CYS A 50 -7.01 -1.37 -1.06
C CYS A 50 -7.21 -0.73 -2.44
N PRO A 51 -6.84 0.55 -2.62
CA PRO A 51 -6.81 1.16 -3.94
C PRO A 51 -5.59 0.68 -4.74
N TYR A 52 -5.69 0.74 -6.08
CA TYR A 52 -4.48 0.74 -6.92
C TYR A 52 -3.65 1.99 -6.62
N GLY A 53 -2.33 1.82 -6.56
CA GLY A 53 -1.37 2.82 -6.10
C GLY A 53 -0.72 2.35 -4.81
N VAL A 54 -0.97 3.05 -3.70
CA VAL A 54 -0.38 2.76 -2.39
C VAL A 54 -1.49 2.40 -1.39
N CYS A 55 -1.42 1.20 -0.82
CA CYS A 55 -2.24 0.77 0.31
C CYS A 55 -1.39 0.69 1.58
N ARG A 56 -1.91 1.18 2.71
CA ARG A 56 -1.25 1.12 4.02
C ARG A 56 -2.14 0.40 5.01
N VAL A 57 -1.61 -0.64 5.63
CA VAL A 57 -2.35 -1.49 6.57
C VAL A 57 -1.63 -1.49 7.91
N GLY A 58 -2.22 -0.82 8.90
CA GLY A 58 -1.66 -0.74 10.24
C GLY A 58 -2.07 -1.95 11.08
N ILE A 59 -1.10 -2.75 11.52
CA ILE A 59 -1.28 -3.93 12.37
C ILE A 59 -0.91 -3.54 13.80
N LYS A 60 -1.89 -3.02 14.53
CA LYS A 60 -1.68 -2.39 15.85
C LYS A 60 -1.07 -3.35 16.87
N LYS A 61 -1.48 -4.62 16.83
CA LYS A 61 -1.03 -5.66 17.76
C LYS A 61 0.48 -5.84 17.74
N LEU A 62 1.06 -5.76 16.53
CA LEU A 62 2.49 -5.92 16.29
C LEU A 62 3.24 -4.58 16.16
N ASN A 63 2.53 -3.45 16.22
CA ASN A 63 3.07 -2.11 15.98
C ASN A 63 3.85 -1.99 14.65
N ILE A 64 3.32 -2.64 13.60
CA ILE A 64 3.87 -2.58 12.23
C ILE A 64 2.85 -2.00 11.25
N THR A 65 3.33 -1.49 10.13
CA THR A 65 2.53 -1.04 8.99
C THR A 65 3.01 -1.75 7.73
N LEU A 66 2.11 -2.45 7.06
CA LEU A 66 2.34 -2.99 5.72
C LEU A 66 2.08 -1.88 4.70
N ILE A 67 3.01 -1.67 3.78
CA ILE A 67 2.84 -0.72 2.67
C ILE A 67 2.92 -1.51 1.37
N ILE A 68 1.86 -1.43 0.57
CA ILE A 68 1.68 -2.26 -0.61
C ILE A 68 1.50 -1.34 -1.80
N PHE A 69 2.41 -1.47 -2.76
CA PHE A 69 2.36 -0.76 -4.02
C PHE A 69 1.87 -1.72 -5.10
N ARG A 70 0.73 -1.37 -5.69
CA ARG A 70 0.14 -2.13 -6.80
C ARG A 70 -0.36 -1.19 -7.86
N TYR A 71 0.33 -1.17 -8.99
CA TYR A 71 0.04 -0.25 -10.08
C TYR A 71 -0.73 -0.95 -11.21
N ARG A 72 -1.51 -0.19 -11.98
CA ARG A 72 -2.34 -0.74 -13.06
C ARG A 72 -1.53 -1.16 -14.29
N ASP A 73 -0.38 -0.52 -14.50
CA ASP A 73 0.57 -0.80 -15.57
C ASP A 73 1.43 -2.05 -15.32
N ASP A 74 1.47 -2.54 -14.08
CA ASP A 74 2.15 -3.77 -13.69
C ASP A 74 1.21 -4.74 -12.95
N PRO A 75 0.16 -5.25 -13.62
CA PRO A 75 -0.95 -5.94 -12.95
C PRO A 75 -0.57 -7.28 -12.32
N ARG A 76 0.57 -7.86 -12.73
CA ARG A 76 1.08 -9.17 -12.27
C ARG A 76 1.95 -9.09 -11.04
N HIS A 77 2.35 -7.88 -10.63
CA HIS A 77 3.27 -7.72 -9.52
C HIS A 77 2.73 -6.76 -8.47
N ALA A 78 3.15 -6.99 -7.24
CA ALA A 78 3.05 -6.01 -6.17
C ALA A 78 4.43 -5.81 -5.55
N ARG A 79 4.67 -4.63 -5.00
CA ARG A 79 5.82 -4.36 -4.13
C ARG A 79 5.31 -4.19 -2.71
N VAL A 80 5.96 -4.86 -1.77
CA VAL A 80 5.58 -4.87 -0.36
C VAL A 80 6.73 -4.30 0.45
N GLU A 81 6.42 -3.44 1.41
CA GLU A 81 7.31 -2.86 2.40
C GLU A 81 6.68 -3.03 3.79
N ILE A 82 7.50 -3.09 4.83
CA ILE A 82 7.05 -3.23 6.22
C ILE A 82 7.79 -2.18 7.07
N GLU A 83 7.05 -1.33 7.77
CA GLU A 83 7.60 -0.30 8.65
C GLU A 83 7.19 -0.54 10.11
N GLY A 84 8.06 -0.21 11.08
CA GLY A 84 7.83 -0.37 12.52
C GLY A 84 8.99 0.13 13.38
N LYS A 85 8.85 0.08 14.72
CA LYS A 85 9.82 0.69 15.64
C LYS A 85 10.68 -0.29 16.46
N PRO A 86 11.96 0.05 16.73
CA PRO A 86 12.82 0.96 15.96
C PRO A 86 13.56 0.20 14.86
N GLY A 87 13.32 0.52 13.59
CA GLY A 87 14.07 -0.08 12.47
C GLY A 87 13.54 -1.43 11.98
N CYS A 88 12.26 -1.73 12.23
CA CYS A 88 11.55 -2.82 11.57
C CYS A 88 10.99 -2.31 10.22
N CYS A 89 10.90 -3.09 9.15
CA CYS A 89 11.38 -4.46 8.95
C CYS A 89 11.96 -4.59 7.53
N PHE A 90 12.86 -5.55 7.33
CA PHE A 90 13.50 -5.81 6.05
C PHE A 90 13.15 -7.22 5.56
N PHE A 91 13.25 -7.43 4.26
CA PHE A 91 13.21 -8.76 3.66
C PHE A 91 14.62 -9.35 3.59
N GLU A 92 14.72 -10.56 3.03
CA GLU A 92 15.96 -11.29 2.83
C GLU A 92 17.09 -10.37 2.30
N LEU A 93 18.31 -10.59 2.80
CA LEU A 93 19.49 -9.77 2.49
C LEU A 93 19.37 -8.28 2.87
N GLY A 94 18.44 -7.91 3.74
CA GLY A 94 18.25 -6.52 4.19
C GLY A 94 17.58 -5.62 3.16
N ALA A 95 16.82 -6.21 2.23
CA ALA A 95 16.03 -5.46 1.27
C ALA A 95 14.87 -4.70 1.97
N GLN A 96 14.70 -3.42 1.66
CA GLN A 96 13.61 -2.61 2.23
C GLN A 96 12.22 -3.01 1.72
N SER A 97 12.19 -3.63 0.54
CA SER A 97 10.96 -3.99 -0.15
C SER A 97 11.11 -5.32 -0.87
N GLN A 98 10.04 -6.09 -0.98
CA GLN A 98 9.98 -7.30 -1.79
C GLN A 98 9.01 -7.12 -2.95
N ARG A 99 9.44 -7.48 -4.17
CA ARG A 99 8.53 -7.62 -5.32
C ARG A 99 8.00 -9.05 -5.33
N ILE A 100 6.68 -9.20 -5.45
CA ILE A 100 5.97 -10.48 -5.50
C ILE A 100 5.20 -10.61 -6.81
N VAL A 101 5.06 -11.83 -7.29
CA VAL A 101 4.23 -12.19 -8.44
C VAL A 101 2.86 -12.63 -7.90
N LEU A 102 1.79 -12.08 -8.46
CA LEU A 102 0.41 -12.32 -7.99
C LEU A 102 -0.23 -13.57 -8.61
N ASP A 103 0.37 -14.09 -9.69
CA ASP A 103 -0.11 -15.29 -10.40
C ASP A 103 0.26 -16.60 -9.68
N ASP A 104 1.12 -16.55 -8.65
CA ASP A 104 1.46 -17.68 -7.81
C ASP A 104 0.32 -17.95 -6.82
N ASN A 105 -0.24 -19.16 -6.84
CA ASN A 105 -1.34 -19.55 -5.96
C ASN A 105 -1.01 -20.87 -5.24
N PRO A 106 -0.72 -20.85 -3.92
CA PRO A 106 -0.75 -19.68 -3.03
C PRO A 106 0.40 -18.69 -3.28
N PRO A 107 0.23 -17.40 -2.97
CA PRO A 107 1.31 -16.43 -2.97
C PRO A 107 2.43 -16.86 -2.00
N PRO A 108 3.70 -16.50 -2.29
CA PRO A 108 4.81 -16.91 -1.42
C PRO A 108 4.73 -16.24 -0.05
N SER A 109 4.85 -17.04 1.00
CA SER A 109 5.06 -16.55 2.37
C SER A 109 6.37 -15.78 2.46
N LEU A 110 6.32 -14.54 2.94
CA LEU A 110 7.46 -13.63 2.97
C LEU A 110 8.06 -13.59 4.37
N ARG A 111 9.32 -14.01 4.50
CA ARG A 111 10.07 -13.81 5.74
C ARG A 111 10.53 -12.37 5.86
N PHE A 112 10.37 -11.79 7.05
CA PHE A 112 10.89 -10.48 7.36
C PHE A 112 11.74 -10.50 8.62
N PHE A 113 12.61 -9.50 8.73
CA PHE A 113 13.72 -9.45 9.67
C PHE A 113 13.81 -8.08 10.33
N THR A 114 14.27 -8.04 11.57
CA THR A 114 14.65 -6.82 12.30
C THR A 114 16.15 -6.57 12.19
N GLY A 115 16.56 -5.30 12.13
CA GLY A 115 17.97 -4.92 12.09
C GLY A 115 18.20 -3.67 11.27
N ALA A 116 19.00 -3.78 10.21
CA ALA A 116 19.33 -2.66 9.33
C ALA A 116 19.16 -3.04 7.85
N ALA A 117 18.92 -2.02 7.03
CA ALA A 117 18.97 -2.15 5.58
C ALA A 117 20.40 -2.43 5.11
N ALA A 118 20.54 -3.02 3.93
CA ALA A 118 21.83 -3.17 3.30
C ALA A 118 22.56 -1.85 3.08
N ARG A 119 23.85 -1.80 3.44
CA ARG A 119 24.73 -0.63 3.29
C ARG A 119 25.99 -1.02 2.53
N GLY A 120 25.95 -0.89 1.21
CA GLY A 120 27.08 -1.20 0.32
C GLY A 120 27.44 -2.69 0.37
N LEU A 121 28.73 -2.99 0.54
CA LEU A 121 29.27 -4.36 0.60
C LEU A 121 29.34 -4.93 2.02
N LEU A 122 28.73 -4.26 3.01
CA LEU A 122 28.73 -4.76 4.38
C LEU A 122 27.89 -6.03 4.46
N LEU A 123 28.49 -7.10 4.97
CA LEU A 123 27.77 -8.31 5.36
C LEU A 123 27.19 -8.06 6.75
N PHE A 124 25.86 -8.08 6.86
CA PHE A 124 25.15 -7.99 8.13
C PHE A 124 24.09 -9.08 8.17
N GLN A 125 23.87 -9.62 9.35
CA GLN A 125 22.88 -10.66 9.59
C GLN A 125 21.75 -10.01 10.38
N ASN A 126 20.60 -9.84 9.72
CA ASN A 126 19.39 -9.39 10.41
C ASN A 126 18.78 -10.56 11.18
N GLU A 127 18.06 -10.24 12.24
CA GLU A 127 17.37 -11.23 13.08
C GLU A 127 16.01 -11.58 12.47
N PRO A 128 15.64 -12.86 12.35
CA PRO A 128 14.32 -13.24 11.88
C PRO A 128 13.23 -12.67 12.79
N ALA A 129 12.28 -11.96 12.22
CA ALA A 129 11.23 -11.29 12.96
C ALA A 129 9.87 -11.97 12.78
N GLY A 130 9.60 -12.50 11.59
CA GLY A 130 8.35 -13.19 11.33
C GLY A 130 8.12 -13.58 9.88
N ILE A 131 6.88 -13.99 9.62
CA ILE A 131 6.36 -14.37 8.32
C ILE A 131 5.15 -13.49 8.01
N LEU A 132 5.07 -13.04 6.76
CA LEU A 132 3.97 -12.28 6.19
C LEU A 132 3.35 -13.10 5.06
N ASP A 133 2.07 -13.42 5.21
CA ASP A 133 1.23 -14.02 4.19
C ASP A 133 0.28 -12.99 3.61
N LEU A 134 0.16 -12.95 2.29
CA LEU A 134 -0.70 -12.02 1.57
C LEU A 134 -1.55 -12.78 0.57
N ARG A 135 -2.83 -12.42 0.47
CA ARG A 135 -3.72 -12.91 -0.57
C ARG A 135 -4.47 -11.75 -1.21
N PHE A 136 -4.33 -11.65 -2.52
CA PHE A 136 -4.93 -10.60 -3.33
C PHE A 136 -6.19 -11.14 -4.00
N HIS A 137 -7.33 -10.52 -3.75
CA HIS A 137 -8.58 -10.79 -4.46
C HIS A 137 -8.79 -9.71 -5.50
N LEU A 138 -8.53 -10.10 -6.74
CA LEU A 138 -8.52 -9.22 -7.88
C LEU A 138 -9.83 -9.38 -8.64
N ASP A 139 -10.67 -8.35 -8.60
CA ASP A 139 -11.88 -8.26 -9.41
C ASP A 139 -11.57 -8.04 -10.90
#